data_AF-A0A0C1HNM4-F1
#
_entry.id   AF-A0A0C1HNM4-F1
#
_cell.length_a   1.000
_cell.length_b   1.000
_cell.length_c   1.000
_cell.angle_alpha   90.00
_cell.angle_beta   90.00
_cell.angle_gamma   90.00
#
_symmetry.space_group_name_H-M   'P 1'
#
loop_
_entity.id
_entity.type
_entity.pdbx_description
1 polymer ?
#
loop_
_entity_poly.entity_id
_entity_poly.type
_entity_poly.pdbx_seq_one_letter_code
_entity_poly.pdbx_strand_id
1 'polypeptide(L)'
;MEKTSWWGEYLSREEIKHLPLQKKGELLRDWMEENYKNIMALDLPKAGLTYLPSEIGQLSQLKRLDLKENQLTALPAEIGQLSKLQELYLNQNQLTSLPAEIGQLSDLQILELAENPLKNIAKK
;
A
#
# COMPACT_ATOMS: atom_id res chain seq x y z
N MET A 1 -20.01 -7.55 -5.37
CA MET A 1 -18.95 -7.31 -6.38
C MET A 1 -17.93 -6.44 -5.69
N GLU A 2 -16.75 -6.98 -5.37
CA GLU A 2 -15.67 -6.20 -4.78
C GLU A 2 -15.22 -5.17 -5.81
N LYS A 3 -15.32 -3.88 -5.48
CA LYS A 3 -14.76 -2.83 -6.34
C LYS A 3 -13.24 -2.90 -6.20
N THR A 4 -12.59 -3.56 -7.15
CA THR A 4 -11.15 -3.54 -7.34
C THR A 4 -10.74 -2.22 -7.99
N SER A 5 -9.62 -1.65 -7.54
CA SER A 5 -9.06 -0.45 -8.16
C SER A 5 -8.47 -0.78 -9.54
N TRP A 6 -8.89 -0.08 -10.60
CA TRP A 6 -8.23 -0.13 -11.92
C TRP A 6 -6.92 0.69 -11.96
N TRP A 7 -6.36 1.03 -10.80
CA TRP A 7 -5.26 1.98 -10.66
C TRP A 7 -3.90 1.40 -11.10
N GLY A 8 -3.69 0.08 -10.97
CA GLY A 8 -2.49 -0.59 -11.51
C GLY A 8 -2.37 -0.46 -13.03
N GLU A 9 -3.49 -0.52 -13.76
CA GLU A 9 -3.50 -0.27 -15.21
C GLU A 9 -3.27 1.21 -15.55
N TYR A 10 -3.77 2.13 -14.72
CA TYR A 10 -3.57 3.57 -14.89
C TYR A 10 -2.08 3.96 -14.79
N LEU A 11 -1.36 3.46 -13.78
CA LEU A 11 0.09 3.71 -13.62
C LEU A 11 0.94 3.07 -14.72
N SER A 12 0.41 2.05 -15.38
CA SER A 12 1.06 1.35 -16.50
C SER A 12 0.89 2.05 -17.85
N ARG A 13 0.04 3.09 -17.94
CA ARG A 13 -0.15 3.88 -19.15
C ARG A 13 1.16 4.50 -19.60
N GLU A 14 1.41 4.56 -20.91
CA GLU A 14 2.67 5.10 -21.45
C GLU A 14 2.95 6.53 -21.01
N GLU A 15 1.90 7.33 -20.84
CA GLU A 15 1.97 8.71 -20.38
C GLU A 15 2.38 8.83 -18.91
N ILE A 16 2.20 7.76 -18.12
CA ILE A 16 2.40 7.75 -16.66
C ILE A 16 3.61 6.94 -16.25
N LYS A 17 3.97 5.88 -17.00
CA LYS A 17 5.09 4.99 -16.69
C LYS A 17 6.43 5.73 -16.61
N HIS A 18 6.58 6.80 -17.40
CA HIS A 18 7.78 7.64 -17.47
C HIS A 18 7.82 8.78 -16.45
N LEU A 19 6.74 9.02 -15.70
CA LEU A 19 6.71 10.09 -14.72
C LEU A 19 7.68 9.83 -13.57
N PRO A 20 8.28 10.89 -12.99
CA PRO A 20 9.07 10.78 -11.78
C PRO A 20 8.29 10.08 -10.66
N LEU A 21 8.98 9.31 -9.82
CA LEU A 21 8.34 8.53 -8.74
C LEU A 21 7.54 9.42 -7.77
N GLN A 22 8.04 10.63 -7.51
CA GLN A 22 7.32 11.66 -6.75
C GLN A 22 5.97 12.01 -7.38
N LYS A 23 5.91 12.14 -8.71
CA LYS A 23 4.67 12.47 -9.41
C LYS A 23 3.68 11.31 -9.41
N LYS A 24 4.17 10.06 -9.48
CA LYS A 24 3.32 8.87 -9.32
C LYS A 24 2.69 8.81 -7.92
N GLY A 25 3.43 9.18 -6.88
CA GLY A 25 2.91 9.29 -5.52
C GLY A 25 1.85 10.38 -5.35
N GLU A 26 2.03 11.55 -5.97
CA GLU A 26 1.01 12.61 -6.00
C GLU A 26 -0.28 12.13 -6.69
N LEU A 27 -0.18 11.50 -7.86
CA LEU A 27 -1.35 10.97 -8.57
C LEU A 27 -2.10 9.92 -7.72
N LEU A 28 -1.34 9.06 -7.02
CA LEU A 28 -1.91 8.06 -6.12
C LEU A 28 -2.68 8.72 -4.96
N ARG A 29 -2.15 9.80 -4.39
CA ARG A 29 -2.85 10.59 -3.36
C ARG A 29 -4.14 11.21 -3.92
N ASP A 30 -4.05 11.95 -5.01
CA ASP A 30 -5.18 12.67 -5.60
C ASP A 30 -6.32 11.67 -5.97
N TRP A 31 -5.96 10.47 -6.43
CA TRP A 31 -6.94 9.42 -6.68
C TRP A 31 -7.63 8.88 -5.42
N MET A 32 -6.89 8.71 -4.31
CA MET A 32 -7.46 8.26 -3.04
C MET A 32 -8.48 9.25 -2.50
N GLU A 33 -8.21 10.56 -2.61
CA GLU A 33 -9.14 11.63 -2.21
C GLU A 33 -10.48 11.57 -2.97
N GLU A 34 -10.46 11.11 -4.21
CA GLU A 34 -11.67 11.00 -5.05
C GLU A 34 -12.40 9.65 -4.87
N ASN A 35 -11.73 8.58 -4.40
CA ASN A 35 -12.26 7.20 -4.45
C ASN A 35 -12.40 6.49 -3.09
N TYR A 36 -12.08 7.13 -1.97
CA TYR A 36 -12.00 6.52 -0.63
C TYR A 36 -13.26 5.78 -0.12
N LYS A 37 -14.45 6.06 -0.64
CA LYS A 37 -15.70 5.59 -0.02
C LYS A 37 -16.06 4.12 -0.25
N ASN A 38 -15.49 3.44 -1.25
CA ASN A 38 -15.96 2.10 -1.65
C ASN A 38 -14.87 1.11 -2.11
N ILE A 39 -13.59 1.43 -1.95
CA ILE A 39 -12.52 0.53 -2.37
C ILE A 39 -12.36 -0.55 -1.30
N MET A 40 -12.48 -1.81 -1.72
CA MET A 40 -12.28 -2.98 -0.85
C MET A 40 -10.95 -3.67 -1.14
N ALA A 41 -10.42 -3.52 -2.35
CA ALA A 41 -9.13 -4.05 -2.75
C ALA A 41 -8.36 -3.01 -3.57
N LEU A 42 -7.12 -2.76 -3.17
CA LEU A 42 -6.17 -1.87 -3.84
C LEU A 42 -4.95 -2.69 -4.24
N ASP A 43 -4.83 -2.93 -5.54
CA ASP A 43 -3.75 -3.72 -6.13
C ASP A 43 -2.78 -2.80 -6.87
N LEU A 44 -1.57 -2.67 -6.33
CA LEU A 44 -0.48 -1.83 -6.85
C LEU A 44 0.85 -2.58 -6.96
N PRO A 45 0.88 -3.83 -7.48
CA PRO A 45 2.14 -4.52 -7.67
C PRO A 45 2.98 -3.81 -8.76
N LYS A 46 4.29 -3.71 -8.56
CA LYS A 46 5.23 -3.20 -9.57
C LYS A 46 4.94 -1.78 -10.08
N ALA A 47 4.29 -0.97 -9.26
CA ALA A 47 3.96 0.43 -9.58
C ALA A 47 5.18 1.37 -9.54
N GLY A 48 6.31 0.91 -8.98
CA GLY A 48 7.52 1.70 -8.80
C GLY A 48 7.39 2.72 -7.67
N LEU A 49 6.49 2.49 -6.70
CA LEU A 49 6.28 3.40 -5.59
C LEU A 49 7.49 3.41 -4.65
N THR A 50 7.96 4.59 -4.27
CA THR A 50 9.03 4.76 -3.26
C THR A 50 8.50 5.11 -1.88
N TYR A 51 7.27 5.63 -1.82
CA TYR A 51 6.55 5.91 -0.59
C TYR A 51 5.06 5.65 -0.78
N LEU A 52 4.37 5.44 0.35
CA LEU A 52 2.92 5.35 0.41
C LEU A 52 2.38 6.59 1.15
N PRO A 53 1.42 7.33 0.58
CA PRO A 53 0.89 8.54 1.21
C PRO A 53 0.05 8.19 2.46
N SER A 54 0.01 9.09 3.44
CA SER A 54 -0.76 8.96 4.70
C SER A 54 -2.26 8.76 4.47
N GLU A 55 -2.76 9.26 3.35
CA GLU A 55 -4.14 9.20 2.89
C GLU A 55 -4.62 7.76 2.67
N ILE A 56 -3.71 6.78 2.63
CA ILE A 56 -4.06 5.36 2.67
C ILE A 56 -4.97 5.05 3.87
N GLY A 57 -4.76 5.69 5.02
CA GLY A 57 -5.57 5.50 6.22
C GLY A 57 -7.05 5.88 6.06
N GLN A 58 -7.39 6.68 5.04
CA GLN A 58 -8.76 7.06 4.73
C GLN A 58 -9.56 5.92 4.07
N LEU A 59 -8.89 4.88 3.55
CA LEU A 59 -9.52 3.73 2.90
C LEU A 59 -10.11 2.75 3.94
N SER A 60 -11.02 3.24 4.78
CA SER A 60 -11.61 2.50 5.91
C SER A 60 -12.35 1.20 5.55
N GLN A 61 -12.68 0.98 4.27
CA GLN A 61 -13.33 -0.23 3.78
C GLN A 61 -12.36 -1.23 3.13
N LEU A 62 -11.07 -0.89 3.07
CA LEU A 62 -10.06 -1.71 2.43
C LEU A 62 -9.85 -3.01 3.20
N LYS A 63 -9.98 -4.12 2.49
CA LYS A 63 -9.73 -5.49 2.99
C LYS A 63 -8.43 -6.06 2.45
N ARG A 64 -8.04 -5.65 1.24
CA ARG A 64 -6.83 -6.13 0.57
C ARG A 64 -5.98 -4.99 0.07
N LEU A 65 -4.70 -5.04 0.39
CA LEU A 65 -3.68 -4.11 -0.12
C LEU A 65 -2.50 -4.91 -0.67
N ASP A 66 -2.32 -4.92 -1.99
CA ASP A 66 -1.16 -5.51 -2.66
C ASP A 66 -0.19 -4.41 -3.10
N LEU A 67 0.98 -4.39 -2.47
CA LEU A 67 2.08 -3.45 -2.74
C LEU A 67 3.37 -4.20 -3.13
N LYS A 68 3.27 -5.44 -3.63
CA LYS A 68 4.44 -6.24 -4.02
C LYS A 68 5.30 -5.55 -5.08
N GLU A 69 6.59 -5.88 -5.11
CA GLU A 69 7.51 -5.43 -6.17
C GLU A 69 7.60 -3.89 -6.30
N ASN A 70 7.49 -3.15 -5.19
CA ASN A 70 7.70 -1.71 -5.15
C ASN A 70 9.08 -1.37 -4.55
N GLN A 71 9.35 -0.08 -4.36
CA GLN A 71 10.59 0.44 -3.80
C GLN A 71 10.33 1.14 -2.45
N LEU A 72 9.29 0.71 -1.72
CA LEU A 72 8.90 1.33 -0.46
C LEU A 72 10.00 1.15 0.58
N THR A 73 10.45 2.25 1.18
CA THR A 73 11.47 2.22 2.24
C THR A 73 10.84 2.24 3.64
N ALA A 74 9.61 2.73 3.76
CA ALA A 74 8.82 2.79 4.98
C ALA A 74 7.31 2.76 4.65
N LEU A 75 6.50 2.48 5.67
CA LEU A 75 5.04 2.65 5.63
C LEU A 75 4.62 3.82 6.53
N PRO A 76 3.57 4.57 6.16
CA PRO A 76 2.99 5.61 7.01
C PRO A 76 2.35 4.98 8.26
N ALA A 77 2.33 5.74 9.38
CA ALA A 77 1.67 5.31 10.62
C ALA A 77 0.15 5.11 10.41
N GLU A 78 -0.42 5.87 9.48
CA GLU A 78 -1.82 5.81 9.07
C GLU A 78 -2.24 4.45 8.51
N ILE A 79 -1.29 3.55 8.20
CA ILE A 79 -1.63 2.17 7.87
C ILE A 79 -2.46 1.50 8.97
N GLY A 80 -2.23 1.86 10.24
CA GLY A 80 -3.00 1.34 11.38
C GLY A 80 -4.48 1.76 11.39
N GLN A 81 -4.87 2.75 10.60
CA GLN A 81 -6.26 3.19 10.47
C GLN A 81 -7.10 2.24 9.60
N LEU A 82 -6.47 1.33 8.85
CA LEU A 82 -7.12 0.34 8.00
C LEU A 82 -7.71 -0.82 8.83
N SER A 83 -8.64 -0.50 9.72
CA SER A 83 -9.24 -1.44 10.69
C SER A 83 -9.87 -2.71 10.07
N LYS A 84 -10.27 -2.67 8.79
CA LYS A 84 -10.86 -3.79 8.06
C LYS A 84 -9.88 -4.57 7.19
N LEU A 85 -8.59 -4.22 7.21
CA LEU A 85 -7.59 -4.85 6.36
C LEU A 85 -7.35 -6.29 6.81
N GLN A 86 -7.50 -7.22 5.88
CA GLN A 86 -7.35 -8.66 6.09
C GLN A 86 -6.07 -9.19 5.44
N GLU A 87 -5.72 -8.63 4.28
CA GLU A 87 -4.55 -9.03 3.50
C GLU A 87 -3.66 -7.85 3.18
N LEU A 88 -2.40 -7.92 3.62
CA LEU A 88 -1.37 -6.94 3.32
C LEU A 88 -0.15 -7.64 2.70
N TYR A 89 0.11 -7.34 1.43
CA TYR A 89 1.27 -7.86 0.73
C TYR A 89 2.30 -6.77 0.45
N LEU A 90 3.51 -6.98 0.95
CA LEU A 90 4.63 -6.04 0.87
C LEU A 90 5.91 -6.71 0.36
N ASN A 91 5.81 -7.91 -0.21
CA ASN A 91 6.97 -8.65 -0.70
C ASN A 91 7.79 -7.82 -1.70
N GLN A 92 9.10 -8.03 -1.71
CA GLN A 92 10.00 -7.39 -2.67
C GLN A 92 9.90 -5.86 -2.62
N ASN A 93 10.12 -5.30 -1.43
CA ASN A 93 10.25 -3.87 -1.18
C ASN A 93 11.59 -3.59 -0.46
N GLN A 94 11.83 -2.35 -0.04
CA GLN A 94 13.04 -1.92 0.67
C GLN A 94 12.77 -1.55 2.12
N LEU A 95 11.73 -2.14 2.73
CA LEU A 95 11.33 -1.84 4.10
C LEU A 95 12.42 -2.27 5.08
N THR A 96 12.88 -1.34 5.91
CA THR A 96 13.87 -1.60 6.95
C THR A 96 13.24 -1.80 8.33
N SER A 97 12.03 -1.26 8.52
CA SER A 97 11.18 -1.39 9.70
C SER A 97 9.71 -1.34 9.32
N LEU A 98 8.83 -1.69 10.27
CA LEU A 98 7.39 -1.46 10.18
C LEU A 98 6.99 -0.42 11.23
N PRO A 99 5.97 0.43 10.96
CA PRO A 99 5.40 1.32 11.97
C PRO A 99 4.77 0.50 13.10
N ALA A 100 4.78 1.02 14.32
CA ALA A 100 4.18 0.34 15.48
C ALA A 100 2.67 0.15 15.30
N GLU A 101 2.06 1.05 14.54
CA GLU A 101 0.65 1.09 14.15
C GLU A 101 0.24 -0.12 13.30
N ILE A 102 1.19 -0.90 12.76
CA ILE A 102 0.86 -2.19 12.13
C ILE A 102 0.14 -3.13 13.11
N GLY A 103 0.39 -2.99 14.42
CA GLY A 103 -0.30 -3.72 15.48
C GLY A 103 -1.77 -3.30 15.70
N GLN A 104 -2.22 -2.21 15.09
CA GLN A 104 -3.61 -1.74 15.14
C GLN A 104 -4.50 -2.43 14.10
N LEU A 105 -3.91 -3.16 13.14
CA LEU A 105 -4.63 -3.92 12.12
C LEU A 105 -5.28 -5.18 12.72
N SER A 106 -6.37 -5.00 13.47
CA SER A 106 -7.03 -6.04 14.26
C SER A 106 -7.57 -7.21 13.42
N ASP A 107 -7.96 -6.93 12.19
CA ASP A 107 -8.56 -7.90 11.27
C ASP A 107 -7.53 -8.56 10.33
N LEU A 108 -6.24 -8.24 10.48
CA LEU A 108 -5.19 -8.72 9.57
C LEU A 108 -4.96 -10.22 9.75
N GLN A 109 -5.12 -10.96 8.66
CA GLN A 109 -4.95 -12.41 8.59
C GLN A 109 -3.67 -12.79 7.85
N ILE A 110 -3.32 -12.01 6.82
CA ILE A 110 -2.17 -12.26 5.96
C ILE A 110 -1.29 -11.02 5.95
N LEU A 111 -0.03 -11.21 6.33
CA LEU A 111 1.03 -10.20 6.25
C LEU A 111 2.25 -10.83 5.57
N GLU A 112 2.51 -10.42 4.34
CA GLU A 112 3.60 -10.95 3.52
C GLU A 112 4.71 -9.90 3.38
N LEU A 113 5.89 -10.20 3.91
CA LEU A 113 7.03 -9.28 4.04
C LEU A 113 8.31 -9.83 3.42
N ALA A 114 8.24 -10.95 2.71
CA ALA A 114 9.40 -11.62 2.14
C ALA A 114 10.21 -10.66 1.26
N GLU A 115 11.51 -10.88 1.19
CA GLU A 115 12.41 -10.07 0.34
C GLU A 115 12.39 -8.56 0.68
N ASN A 116 12.24 -8.23 1.97
CA ASN A 116 12.53 -6.90 2.51
C ASN A 116 13.75 -6.96 3.44
N PRO A 117 14.60 -5.91 3.50
CA PRO A 117 15.74 -5.81 4.41
C PRO A 117 15.34 -5.46 5.85
N LEU A 118 14.28 -6.08 6.38
CA LEU A 118 13.75 -5.80 7.72
C LEU A 118 14.80 -6.16 8.78
N LYS A 119 15.27 -5.14 9.51
CA LYS A 119 16.18 -5.34 10.63
C LYS A 119 15.36 -5.66 11.87
N ASN A 120 15.38 -6.93 12.26
CA ASN A 120 14.87 -7.41 13.54
C ASN A 120 13.38 -7.06 13.78
N ILE A 121 12.50 -7.66 12.99
CA ILE A 121 11.14 -7.92 13.47
C ILE A 121 11.29 -8.97 14.57
N ALA A 122 11.10 -8.56 15.82
CA ALA A 122 11.01 -9.50 16.94
C ALA A 122 9.97 -10.56 16.55
N LYS A 123 10.46 -11.78 16.28
CA LYS A 123 9.57 -12.93 16.15
C LYS A 123 8.89 -13.04 17.51
N LYS A 124 7.56 -12.93 17.45
CA LYS A 124 6.60 -12.94 18.53
C LYS A 124 6.99 -13.86 19.69
#